data_AF-A0A9D1EZH8-F1
#
_entry.id   AF-A0A9D1EZH8-F1
#
_cell.length_a   1.000
_cell.length_b   1.000
_cell.length_c   1.000
_cell.angle_alpha   90.00
_cell.angle_beta   90.00
_cell.angle_gamma   90.00
#
_symmetry.space_group_name_H-M   'P 1'
#
loop_
_entity.id
_entity.type
_entity.pdbx_description
1 polymer ?
#
loop_
_entity_poly.entity_id
_entity_poly.type
_entity_poly.pdbx_seq_one_letter_code
_entity_poly.pdbx_strand_id
1 'polypeptide(L)'
;MGIKDTSRHGYYHNHNFRTIAEAHGLIVKRVPQYGWTDTYLKQSTYRLIKERYPDKVSLIFHKTQLELYMDWLKEQGVESSDETSAKISGKDLLDNFLSKSTSTRKYSCPRCGNSVRATKEVYIICGDCNAKMTLAPKKKYPAKG
;
A
#
# COMPACT_ATOMS: atom_id res chain seq x y z
N MET A 1 -10.42 -15.93 -24.73
CA MET A 1 -11.34 -15.68 -23.59
C MET A 1 -10.49 -15.51 -22.35
N GLY A 2 -10.57 -14.36 -21.69
CA GLY A 2 -9.80 -14.08 -20.47
C GLY A 2 -10.39 -14.82 -19.26
N ILE A 3 -9.54 -15.14 -18.29
CA ILE A 3 -9.97 -15.73 -17.02
C ILE A 3 -10.79 -14.66 -16.28
N LYS A 4 -12.05 -14.97 -15.96
CA LYS A 4 -12.92 -14.11 -15.15
C LYS A 4 -12.83 -14.52 -13.68
N ASP A 5 -11.81 -14.03 -13.01
CA ASP A 5 -11.44 -14.35 -11.62
C ASP A 5 -12.06 -13.40 -10.57
N THR A 6 -12.68 -12.31 -11.02
CA THR A 6 -13.35 -11.33 -10.17
C THR A 6 -14.84 -11.15 -10.53
N SER A 7 -15.59 -10.63 -9.57
CA SER A 7 -17.00 -10.25 -9.68
C SER A 7 -17.25 -8.91 -8.98
N ARG A 8 -18.51 -8.43 -8.95
CA ARG A 8 -18.89 -7.13 -8.38
C ARG A 8 -18.00 -5.99 -8.91
N HIS A 9 -17.90 -5.87 -10.24
CA HIS A 9 -17.06 -4.87 -10.90
C HIS A 9 -15.56 -4.95 -10.52
N GLY A 10 -15.06 -6.14 -10.19
CA GLY A 10 -13.64 -6.36 -9.86
C GLY A 10 -13.32 -6.40 -8.37
N TYR A 11 -14.25 -6.01 -7.49
CA TYR A 11 -14.00 -5.91 -6.05
C TYR A 11 -14.06 -7.24 -5.26
N TYR A 12 -14.47 -8.33 -5.90
CA TYR A 12 -14.72 -9.59 -5.22
C TYR A 12 -14.08 -10.77 -5.96
N HIS A 13 -13.04 -11.36 -5.37
CA HIS A 13 -12.40 -12.56 -5.91
C HIS A 13 -13.33 -13.76 -5.82
N ASN A 14 -13.62 -14.36 -6.97
CA ASN A 14 -14.63 -15.40 -7.11
C ASN A 14 -14.00 -16.80 -7.00
N HIS A 15 -14.80 -17.86 -7.18
CA HIS A 15 -14.30 -19.22 -7.06
C HIS A 15 -13.24 -19.58 -8.12
N ASN A 16 -13.28 -18.97 -9.31
CA ASN A 16 -12.27 -19.20 -10.35
C ASN A 16 -10.90 -18.70 -9.89
N PHE A 17 -10.84 -17.54 -9.22
CA PHE A 17 -9.60 -17.07 -8.60
C PHE A 17 -9.04 -18.13 -7.65
N ARG A 18 -9.87 -18.65 -6.73
CA ARG A 18 -9.48 -19.67 -5.76
C ARG A 18 -8.92 -20.90 -6.45
N THR A 19 -9.65 -21.47 -7.41
CA THR A 19 -9.24 -22.71 -8.11
C THR A 19 -7.88 -22.54 -8.78
N ILE A 20 -7.66 -21.41 -9.46
CA ILE A 20 -6.41 -21.14 -10.16
C ILE A 20 -5.28 -20.90 -9.16
N ALA A 21 -5.49 -20.04 -8.16
CA ALA A 21 -4.52 -19.77 -7.11
C ALA A 21 -4.10 -21.05 -6.36
N GLU A 22 -5.06 -21.92 -6.04
CA GLU A 22 -4.78 -23.20 -5.38
C GLU A 22 -4.02 -24.17 -6.28
N ALA A 23 -4.33 -24.23 -7.58
CA ALA A 23 -3.57 -25.00 -8.57
C ALA A 23 -2.12 -24.51 -8.68
N HIS A 24 -1.88 -23.21 -8.50
CA HIS A 24 -0.54 -22.59 -8.51
C HIS A 24 0.15 -22.58 -7.14
N GLY A 25 -0.32 -23.39 -6.19
CA GLY A 25 0.43 -23.63 -4.97
C GLY A 25 0.10 -22.67 -3.82
N LEU A 26 -1.02 -21.95 -3.90
CA LEU A 26 -1.54 -21.13 -2.81
C LEU A 26 -2.60 -21.88 -1.99
N ILE A 27 -2.76 -21.48 -0.74
CA ILE A 27 -3.93 -21.75 0.10
C ILE A 27 -4.74 -20.46 0.08
N VAL A 28 -6.04 -20.53 -0.21
CA VAL A 28 -6.88 -19.33 -0.31
C VAL A 28 -8.10 -19.47 0.58
N LYS A 29 -8.30 -18.49 1.46
CA LYS A 29 -9.44 -18.41 2.37
C LYS A 29 -10.39 -17.29 1.94
N ARG A 30 -11.67 -17.49 2.24
CA ARG A 30 -12.73 -16.54 1.92
C ARG A 30 -12.88 -15.48 3.02
N VAL A 31 -12.85 -14.22 2.63
CA VAL A 31 -13.21 -13.06 3.43
C VAL A 31 -14.61 -12.58 2.99
N PRO A 32 -15.57 -12.36 3.92
CA PRO A 32 -16.95 -12.03 3.55
C PRO A 32 -17.08 -10.83 2.59
N GLN A 33 -16.30 -9.77 2.81
CA GLN A 33 -16.39 -8.53 2.05
C GLN A 33 -15.75 -8.63 0.65
N TYR A 34 -14.64 -9.37 0.52
CA TYR A 34 -13.77 -9.33 -0.66
C TYR A 34 -13.65 -10.68 -1.41
N GLY A 35 -14.31 -11.72 -0.91
CA GLY A 35 -14.28 -13.04 -1.51
C GLY A 35 -13.00 -13.80 -1.19
N TRP A 36 -12.47 -14.55 -2.14
CA TRP A 36 -11.28 -15.39 -1.95
C TRP A 36 -10.01 -14.56 -2.02
N THR A 37 -9.63 -13.87 -0.95
CA THR A 37 -8.50 -12.93 -0.95
C THR A 37 -7.42 -13.20 0.09
N ASP A 38 -7.70 -14.01 1.10
CA ASP A 38 -6.74 -14.28 2.18
C ASP A 38 -5.84 -15.46 1.79
N THR A 39 -4.61 -15.19 1.35
CA THR A 39 -3.74 -16.16 0.66
C THR A 39 -2.47 -16.48 1.41
N TYR A 40 -2.08 -17.75 1.41
CA TYR A 40 -0.83 -18.27 1.97
C TYR A 40 -0.15 -19.21 0.98
N LEU A 41 1.16 -19.43 1.11
CA LEU A 41 1.85 -20.47 0.34
C LEU A 41 1.50 -21.86 0.88
N LYS A 42 1.28 -22.83 -0.01
CA LYS A 42 1.34 -24.25 0.38
C LYS A 42 2.76 -24.61 0.78
N GLN A 43 2.91 -25.56 1.71
CA GLN A 43 4.21 -25.99 2.22
C GLN A 43 5.12 -26.54 1.09
N SER A 44 4.55 -27.27 0.13
CA SER A 44 5.29 -27.78 -1.03
C SER A 44 5.84 -26.65 -1.90
N THR A 45 5.02 -25.64 -2.18
CA THR A 45 5.41 -24.44 -2.94
C THR A 45 6.49 -23.65 -2.21
N TYR A 46 6.35 -23.47 -0.89
CA TYR A 46 7.36 -22.80 -0.06
C TYR A 46 8.71 -23.52 -0.14
N ARG A 47 8.72 -24.85 -0.04
CA ARG A 47 9.93 -25.66 -0.18
C ARG A 47 10.57 -25.50 -1.56
N LEU A 48 9.76 -25.60 -2.62
CA LEU A 48 10.22 -25.42 -4.00
C LEU A 48 10.85 -24.05 -4.23
N ILE A 49 10.22 -22.99 -3.72
CA ILE A 49 10.76 -21.63 -3.80
C ILE A 49 12.10 -21.54 -3.07
N LYS A 50 12.17 -22.06 -1.84
CA LYS A 50 13.38 -22.02 -1.00
C LYS A 50 14.55 -22.81 -1.61
N GLU A 51 14.26 -23.95 -2.22
CA GLU A 51 15.27 -24.78 -2.90
C GLU A 51 15.75 -24.14 -4.21
N ARG A 52 14.83 -23.57 -4.98
CA ARG A 52 15.13 -22.95 -6.28
C ARG A 52 15.83 -21.60 -6.14
N TYR A 53 15.53 -20.87 -5.08
CA TYR A 53 16.03 -19.52 -4.78
C TYR A 53 16.60 -19.49 -3.35
N PRO A 54 17.74 -20.16 -3.12
CA PRO A 54 18.34 -20.27 -1.79
C PRO A 54 18.89 -18.94 -1.26
N ASP A 55 19.26 -18.04 -2.19
CA ASP A 55 19.63 -16.66 -1.90
C ASP A 55 18.37 -15.77 -1.89
N LYS A 56 18.03 -15.20 -0.73
CA LYS A 56 16.83 -14.33 -0.55
C LYS A 56 16.78 -13.12 -1.51
N VAL A 57 17.87 -12.83 -2.22
CA VAL A 57 18.04 -11.74 -3.18
C VAL A 57 17.35 -12.04 -4.52
N SER A 58 17.19 -13.31 -4.92
CA SER A 58 16.52 -13.67 -6.18
C SER A 58 14.98 -13.66 -6.09
N LEU A 59 14.42 -13.56 -4.88
CA LEU A 59 12.99 -13.35 -4.60
C LEU A 59 12.55 -11.88 -4.62
N ILE A 60 13.43 -10.96 -5.06
CA ILE A 60 13.13 -9.53 -5.15
C ILE A 60 12.18 -9.25 -6.32
N PHE A 61 10.91 -9.55 -6.11
CA PHE A 61 9.79 -8.83 -6.72
C PHE A 61 8.73 -8.49 -5.67
N HIS A 62 9.17 -8.06 -4.48
CA HIS A 62 8.52 -7.09 -3.60
C HIS A 62 9.41 -6.92 -2.36
N LYS A 63 10.44 -6.08 -2.46
CA LYS A 63 11.21 -5.62 -1.30
C LYS A 63 10.21 -4.91 -0.36
N THR A 64 9.78 -5.57 0.71
CA THR A 64 8.75 -5.02 1.58
C THR A 64 9.33 -3.85 2.36
N GLN A 65 8.49 -2.83 2.59
CA GLN A 65 8.81 -1.66 3.42
C GLN A 65 9.37 -2.04 4.81
N LEU A 66 9.11 -3.28 5.26
CA LEU A 66 9.64 -3.86 6.49
C LEU A 66 11.16 -4.03 6.49
N GLU A 67 11.79 -4.47 5.39
CA GLU A 67 13.25 -4.64 5.37
C GLU A 67 13.97 -3.29 5.46
N LEU A 68 13.49 -2.28 4.73
CA LEU A 68 14.01 -0.91 4.80
C LEU A 68 13.84 -0.31 6.20
N TYR A 69 12.73 -0.62 6.89
CA TYR A 69 12.47 -0.18 8.25
C TYR A 69 13.40 -0.87 9.26
N MET A 70 13.64 -2.18 9.10
CA MET A 70 14.55 -2.94 9.96
C MET A 70 16.02 -2.52 9.76
N ASP A 71 16.42 -2.18 8.53
CA ASP A 71 17.77 -1.66 8.25
C ASP A 71 17.95 -0.25 8.83
N TRP A 72 16.95 0.62 8.69
CA TRP A 72 16.96 1.94 9.33
C TRP A 72 17.06 1.86 10.87
N LEU A 73 16.35 0.92 11.52
CA LEU A 73 16.44 0.72 12.97
C LEU A 73 17.85 0.30 13.41
N LYS A 74 18.51 -0.56 12.65
CA LYS A 74 19.90 -0.98 12.90
C LYS A 74 20.88 0.18 12.74
N GLU A 75 20.68 1.04 11.75
CA GLU A 75 21.49 2.24 11.55
C GLU A 75 21.36 3.25 12.71
N GLN A 76 20.23 3.25 13.42
CA GLN A 76 20.03 4.04 14.64
C GLN A 76 20.53 3.34 15.92
N GLY A 77 21.20 2.18 15.80
CA GLY A 77 21.75 1.43 16.93
C GLY A 77 20.70 0.69 17.77
N VAL A 78 19.50 0.46 17.24
CA VAL A 78 18.44 -0.29 17.92
C VAL A 78 18.55 -1.76 17.53
N GLU A 79 19.26 -2.55 18.33
CA GLU A 79 19.25 -4.02 18.21
C GLU A 79 18.10 -4.62 19.03
N SER A 80 17.41 -5.59 18.43
CA SER A 80 16.38 -6.37 19.12
C SER A 80 17.04 -7.33 20.11
N SER A 81 17.09 -6.96 21.38
CA SER A 81 17.24 -7.94 22.46
C SER A 81 15.89 -8.60 22.72
N ASP A 82 15.93 -9.92 22.84
CA ASP A 82 14.80 -10.84 22.90
C ASP A 82 13.64 -10.46 23.83
N GLU A 83 12.46 -10.91 23.40
CA GLU A 83 11.30 -11.27 24.23
C GLU A 83 10.83 -10.24 25.27
N THR A 84 10.14 -9.20 24.80
CA THR A 84 8.94 -8.76 25.53
C THR A 84 7.96 -8.12 24.56
N SER A 85 6.81 -8.76 24.43
CA SER A 85 5.67 -8.32 23.65
C SER A 85 5.16 -6.95 24.14
N ALA A 86 5.76 -5.87 23.65
CA ALA A 86 5.14 -4.56 23.63
C ALA A 86 4.18 -4.51 22.44
N LYS A 87 2.87 -4.50 22.71
CA LYS A 87 1.83 -4.16 21.73
C LYS A 87 2.00 -2.69 21.32
N ILE A 88 2.95 -2.41 20.45
CA ILE A 88 2.93 -1.19 19.66
C ILE A 88 2.11 -1.54 18.42
N SER A 89 0.92 -0.95 18.31
CA SER A 89 0.06 -1.05 17.14
C SER A 89 0.86 -0.60 15.92
N GLY A 90 1.30 -1.55 15.09
CA GLY A 90 2.03 -1.28 13.85
C GLY A 90 1.25 -0.40 12.86
N LYS A 91 -0.02 -0.09 13.16
CA LYS A 91 -0.89 0.77 12.38
C LYS A 91 -0.51 2.26 12.47
N ASP A 92 -0.14 2.75 13.66
CA ASP A 92 0.11 4.18 13.87
C ASP A 92 1.43 4.65 13.23
N LEU A 93 2.43 3.76 13.16
CA LEU A 93 3.70 4.02 12.48
C LEU A 93 3.59 3.81 10.97
N LEU A 94 2.81 2.80 10.54
CA LEU A 94 2.55 2.56 9.12
C LEU A 94 1.70 3.66 8.48
N ASP A 95 0.73 4.25 9.20
CA ASP A 95 -0.10 5.35 8.68
C ASP A 95 0.71 6.65 8.47
N ASN A 96 1.71 6.93 9.31
CA ASN A 96 2.63 8.05 9.08
C ASN A 96 3.56 7.82 7.88
N PHE A 97 4.01 6.58 7.64
CA PHE A 97 4.91 6.23 6.54
C PHE A 97 4.18 6.01 5.20
N LEU A 98 2.94 5.49 5.24
CA LEU A 98 2.02 5.37 4.10
C LEU A 98 1.36 6.71 3.75
N SER A 99 1.46 7.73 4.60
CA SER A 99 1.15 9.11 4.24
C SER A 99 2.18 9.70 3.26
N LYS A 100 2.50 8.95 2.20
CA LYS A 100 3.14 9.49 1.00
C LYS A 100 2.29 10.67 0.55
N SER A 101 2.77 11.86 0.85
CA SER A 101 2.20 13.07 0.29
C SER A 101 2.22 12.89 -1.21
N THR A 102 1.04 12.95 -1.83
CA THR A 102 0.95 12.90 -3.29
C THR A 102 1.90 13.98 -3.83
N SER A 103 2.82 13.62 -4.75
CA SER A 103 3.72 14.59 -5.42
C SER A 103 2.94 15.69 -6.17
N THR A 104 1.62 15.51 -6.26
CA THR A 104 0.66 16.48 -6.74
C THR A 104 0.29 17.48 -5.65
N ARG A 105 0.63 18.75 -5.84
CA ARG A 105 0.18 19.86 -4.99
C ARG A 105 -1.17 20.35 -5.50
N LYS A 106 -2.11 20.60 -4.59
CA LYS A 106 -3.39 21.23 -4.91
C LYS A 106 -3.27 22.73 -4.67
N TYR A 107 -3.60 23.54 -5.67
CA TYR A 107 -3.76 24.99 -5.55
C TYR A 107 -5.24 25.32 -5.50
N SER A 108 -5.62 26.33 -4.72
CA SER A 108 -6.98 26.83 -4.60
C SER A 108 -7.01 28.35 -4.79
N CYS A 109 -8.01 28.84 -5.50
CA CYS A 109 -8.27 30.27 -5.62
C CYS A 109 -8.86 30.80 -4.31
N PRO A 110 -8.31 31.88 -3.72
CA PRO A 110 -8.83 32.44 -2.47
C PRO A 110 -10.17 33.17 -2.63
N ARG A 111 -10.61 33.45 -3.86
CA ARG A 111 -11.82 34.24 -4.15
C ARG A 111 -13.02 33.34 -4.44
N CYS A 112 -12.87 32.38 -5.35
CA CYS A 112 -13.97 31.50 -5.78
C CYS A 112 -13.84 30.04 -5.33
N GLY A 113 -12.71 29.64 -4.74
CA GLY A 113 -12.49 28.25 -4.31
C GLY A 113 -12.17 27.26 -5.43
N ASN A 114 -12.11 27.71 -6.70
CA ASN A 114 -11.64 26.88 -7.81
C ASN A 114 -10.30 26.26 -7.50
N SER A 115 -10.09 25.01 -7.90
CA SER A 115 -8.88 24.28 -7.53
C SER A 115 -8.27 23.52 -8.69
N VAL A 116 -6.95 23.50 -8.73
CA VAL A 116 -6.14 22.84 -9.75
C VAL A 116 -5.03 22.05 -9.08
N ARG A 117 -4.48 21.08 -9.80
CA ARG A 117 -3.45 20.16 -9.30
C ARG A 117 -2.24 20.21 -10.22
N ALA A 118 -1.04 20.21 -9.66
CA ALA A 118 0.20 20.18 -10.44
C ALA A 118 1.20 19.21 -9.82
N THR A 119 2.13 18.68 -10.63
CA THR A 119 3.18 17.77 -10.17
C THR A 119 4.50 18.46 -9.83
N LYS A 120 4.75 19.69 -10.33
CA LYS A 120 5.90 20.57 -9.97
C LYS A 120 5.49 21.97 -9.51
N GLU A 121 6.29 22.63 -8.68
CA GLU A 121 5.97 23.99 -8.22
C GLU A 121 5.78 24.95 -9.40
N VAL A 122 4.64 25.64 -9.42
CA VAL A 122 4.23 26.57 -10.49
C VAL A 122 3.45 27.74 -9.89
N TYR A 123 3.51 28.88 -10.57
CA TYR A 123 2.67 30.04 -10.27
C TYR A 123 1.42 29.99 -11.15
N ILE A 124 0.23 29.98 -10.52
CA ILE A 124 -1.04 29.86 -11.22
C ILE A 124 -1.93 31.05 -10.86
N ILE A 125 -2.55 31.65 -11.88
CA ILE A 125 -3.61 32.66 -11.74
C ILE A 125 -4.96 32.00 -12.05
N CYS A 126 -5.98 32.29 -11.25
CA CYS A 126 -7.35 31.88 -11.55
C CYS A 126 -7.94 32.78 -12.64
N GLY A 127 -8.39 32.20 -13.76
CA GLY A 127 -8.94 32.96 -14.89
C GLY A 127 -10.21 33.76 -14.56
N ASP A 128 -11.07 33.24 -13.66
CA ASP A 128 -12.34 33.90 -13.32
C ASP A 128 -12.16 35.09 -12.36
N CYS A 129 -11.22 34.96 -11.42
CA CYS A 129 -11.01 35.96 -10.37
C CYS A 129 -9.77 36.83 -10.60
N ASN A 130 -9.00 36.54 -11.65
CA ASN A 130 -7.68 37.10 -11.95
C ASN A 130 -6.75 37.18 -10.71
N ALA A 131 -6.85 36.19 -9.83
CA ALA A 131 -6.16 36.18 -8.54
C ALA A 131 -5.14 35.04 -8.47
N LYS A 132 -4.00 35.30 -7.82
CA LYS A 132 -2.97 34.28 -7.57
C LYS A 132 -3.53 33.16 -6.70
N MET A 133 -3.42 31.92 -7.18
CA MET A 133 -3.84 30.74 -6.44
C MET A 133 -2.79 30.34 -5.41
N THR A 134 -3.21 29.80 -4.27
CA THR A 134 -2.36 29.39 -3.15
C THR A 134 -2.44 27.89 -2.89
N LEU A 135 -1.41 27.32 -2.25
CA LEU A 135 -1.43 25.90 -1.89
C LEU A 135 -2.55 25.60 -0.90
N ALA A 136 -3.38 24.60 -1.22
CA ALA A 136 -4.46 24.16 -0.35
C ALA A 136 -3.88 23.40 0.86
N PRO A 137 -4.44 23.60 2.07
CA PRO A 137 -4.00 22.87 3.25
C PRO A 137 -4.24 21.36 3.07
N LYS A 138 -3.30 20.54 3.55
CA LYS A 138 -3.47 19.07 3.59
C LYS A 138 -4.60 18.75 4.57
N LYS A 139 -5.68 18.11 4.11
CA LYS A 139 -6.73 17.61 5.00
C LYS A 139 -6.16 16.47 5.84
N LYS A 140 -6.03 16.66 7.15
CA LYS A 140 -5.87 15.55 8.09
C LYS A 140 -7.25 14.89 8.21
N TYR A 141 -7.37 13.64 7.75
CA TYR A 141 -8.57 12.87 8.02
C TYR A 141 -8.57 12.49 9.50
N PRO A 142 -9.67 12.68 10.24
CA PRO A 142 -9.75 12.19 11.61
C PRO A 142 -9.59 10.67 11.60
N ALA A 143 -8.80 10.16 12.56
CA ALA A 143 -8.71 8.73 12.81
C ALA A 143 -10.13 8.20 13.08
N LYS A 144 -10.55 7.19 12.33
CA LYS A 144 -11.82 6.51 12.59
C LYS A 144 -11.70 5.81 13.95
N GLY A 145 -12.50 6.26 14.91
CA GLY A 145 -12.68 5.61 16.21
C GLY A 145 -13.41 4.27 16.10
#